data_AF-A0A9X5CSB0-F1
#
_entry.id   AF-A0A9X5CSB0-F1
#
_cell.length_a   1.000
_cell.length_b   1.000
_cell.length_c   1.000
_cell.angle_alpha   90.00
_cell.angle_beta   90.00
_cell.angle_gamma   90.00
#
_symmetry.space_group_name_H-M   'P 1'
#
loop_
_entity.id
_entity.type
_entity.pdbx_description
1 polymer ?
#
loop_
_entity_poly.entity_id
_entity_poly.type
_entity_poly.pdbx_seq_one_letter_code
_entity_poly.pdbx_strand_id
1 'polypeptide(L)'
;GFQVLLHADPVSYHCGANAGVDPAHILSVADGVVVPCTGDPGPVAPFARESREGAVLAANLTVVSGMGGSPGTLAADADAARRLGATELRLYHAGLASDADLAAVRSALAGL
;
A
#
# COMPACT_ATOMS: atom_id res chain seq x y z
N GLY A 1 9.71 2.29 -21.34
CA GLY A 1 8.96 1.04 -21.09
C GLY A 1 7.71 1.37 -20.30
N PHE A 2 6.80 0.40 -20.12
CA PHE A 2 5.73 0.52 -19.12
C PHE A 2 6.22 -0.04 -17.79
N GLN A 3 5.74 0.51 -16.68
CA GLN A 3 6.10 0.06 -15.34
C GLN A 3 5.28 -1.17 -14.95
N VAL A 4 5.92 -2.18 -14.37
CA VAL A 4 5.31 -3.42 -13.87
C VAL A 4 5.42 -3.46 -12.36
N LEU A 5 4.26 -3.38 -11.68
CA LEU A 5 4.15 -3.55 -10.24
C LEU A 5 3.43 -4.85 -9.93
N LEU A 6 3.93 -5.61 -8.96
CA LEU A 6 3.28 -6.85 -8.51
C LEU A 6 2.72 -6.68 -7.11
N HIS A 7 1.51 -7.19 -6.89
CA HIS A 7 1.05 -7.37 -5.51
C HIS A 7 2.01 -8.31 -4.78
N ALA A 8 2.43 -7.93 -3.58
CA ALA A 8 3.39 -8.71 -2.80
C ALA A 8 3.18 -8.50 -1.31
N ASP A 9 3.25 -9.61 -0.56
CA ASP A 9 3.26 -9.62 0.90
C ASP A 9 4.43 -10.50 1.37
N PRO A 10 5.39 -9.98 2.15
CA PRO A 10 6.54 -10.74 2.60
C PRO A 10 6.19 -11.72 3.74
N VAL A 11 4.99 -11.65 4.30
CA VAL A 11 4.56 -12.47 5.43
C VAL A 11 3.94 -13.78 4.93
N SER A 12 4.62 -14.90 5.18
CA SER A 12 4.27 -16.20 4.59
C SER A 12 2.98 -16.84 5.10
N TYR A 13 2.49 -16.43 6.28
CA TYR A 13 1.27 -16.97 6.87
C TYR A 13 0.03 -16.10 6.64
N HIS A 14 0.17 -14.99 5.92
CA HIS A 14 -0.97 -14.17 5.50
C HIS A 14 -1.77 -14.84 4.37
N CYS A 15 -3.00 -14.39 4.19
CA CYS A 15 -3.84 -14.75 3.05
C CYS A 15 -3.94 -13.55 2.10
N GLY A 16 -3.99 -13.81 0.79
CA GLY A 16 -4.15 -12.76 -0.21
C GLY A 16 -3.17 -12.92 -1.36
N ALA A 17 -2.88 -11.80 -2.04
CA ALA A 17 -2.04 -11.81 -3.21
C ALA A 17 -0.56 -12.04 -2.84
N ASN A 18 0.04 -13.10 -3.39
CA ASN A 18 1.46 -13.41 -3.34
C ASN A 18 2.09 -13.32 -1.93
N ALA A 19 1.44 -13.93 -0.93
CA ALA A 19 1.96 -14.05 0.42
C ALA A 19 3.26 -14.87 0.47
N GLY A 20 4.22 -14.44 1.30
CA GLY A 20 5.54 -15.04 1.44
C GLY A 20 6.52 -14.73 0.31
N VAL A 21 6.26 -13.70 -0.49
CA VAL A 21 7.19 -13.28 -1.55
C VAL A 21 8.50 -12.80 -0.92
N ASP A 22 9.62 -13.25 -1.49
CA ASP A 22 10.96 -12.74 -1.15
C ASP A 22 11.14 -11.31 -1.70
N PRO A 23 11.37 -10.29 -0.84
CA PRO A 23 11.61 -8.91 -1.25
C PRO A 23 12.75 -8.74 -2.25
N ALA A 24 13.87 -9.43 -2.02
CA ALA A 24 15.05 -9.30 -2.87
C ALA A 24 14.79 -9.86 -4.27
N HIS A 25 14.08 -10.99 -4.33
CA HIS A 25 13.72 -11.64 -5.59
C HIS A 25 12.70 -10.81 -6.37
N ILE A 26 11.60 -10.38 -5.76
CA ILE A 26 10.53 -9.70 -6.49
C ILE A 26 11.01 -8.36 -7.09
N LEU A 27 11.84 -7.63 -6.35
CA LEU A 27 12.43 -6.37 -6.83
C LEU A 27 13.57 -6.57 -7.84
N SER A 28 13.94 -7.82 -8.15
CA SER A 28 14.85 -8.13 -9.27
C SER A 28 14.13 -8.36 -10.59
N VAL A 29 12.81 -8.56 -10.56
CA VAL A 29 11.99 -8.91 -11.74
C VAL A 29 10.85 -7.94 -12.03
N ALA A 30 10.51 -7.07 -11.08
CA ALA A 30 9.48 -6.05 -11.21
C ALA A 30 10.04 -4.66 -10.87
N ASP A 31 9.42 -3.62 -11.44
CA ASP A 31 9.79 -2.22 -11.16
C ASP A 31 9.33 -1.76 -9.76
N GLY A 32 8.57 -2.60 -9.05
CA GLY A 32 8.10 -2.32 -7.70
C GLY A 32 6.99 -3.28 -7.27
N VAL A 33 6.43 -2.99 -6.10
CA VAL A 33 5.41 -3.81 -5.45
C VAL A 33 4.23 -2.97 -4.94
N VAL A 34 3.07 -3.62 -4.89
CA VAL A 34 1.85 -3.11 -4.25
C VAL A 34 1.59 -3.94 -2.99
N VAL A 35 1.81 -3.34 -1.83
CA VAL A 35 1.83 -4.02 -0.53
C VAL A 35 0.50 -3.81 0.19
N PRO A 36 -0.18 -4.87 0.69
CA PRO A 36 -1.41 -4.70 1.45
C PRO A 36 -1.12 -3.99 2.77
N CYS A 37 -1.64 -2.78 2.96
CA CYS A 37 -1.36 -1.94 4.12
C CYS A 37 -2.60 -1.57 4.94
N THR A 38 -3.80 -2.04 4.55
CA THR A 38 -5.03 -1.78 5.31
C THR A 38 -4.91 -2.35 6.71
N GLY A 39 -4.95 -1.48 7.73
CA GLY A 39 -4.85 -1.84 9.14
C GLY A 39 -3.42 -1.99 9.68
N ASP A 40 -2.45 -2.37 8.85
CA ASP A 40 -1.03 -2.44 9.21
C ASP A 40 -0.11 -2.21 7.99
N PRO A 41 0.69 -1.14 7.95
CA PRO A 41 1.69 -0.91 6.90
C PRO A 41 3.04 -1.61 7.15
N GLY A 42 3.20 -2.33 8.26
CA GLY A 42 4.40 -3.10 8.61
C GLY A 42 5.03 -3.90 7.47
N PRO A 43 4.24 -4.58 6.62
CA PRO A 43 4.74 -5.34 5.47
C PRO A 43 5.52 -4.55 4.41
N VAL A 44 5.52 -3.21 4.44
CA VAL A 44 6.36 -2.38 3.53
C VAL A 44 7.85 -2.47 3.88
N ALA A 45 8.17 -2.57 5.18
CA ALA A 45 9.55 -2.43 5.65
C ALA A 45 10.54 -3.47 5.08
N PRO A 46 10.18 -4.75 4.88
CA PRO A 46 11.06 -5.71 4.22
C PRO A 46 11.47 -5.30 2.81
N PHE A 47 10.55 -4.74 2.00
CA PHE A 47 10.88 -4.26 0.66
C PHE A 47 11.75 -3.00 0.69
N ALA A 48 11.49 -2.09 1.62
CA ALA A 48 12.28 -0.87 1.79
C ALA A 48 13.76 -1.18 2.13
N ARG A 49 14.01 -2.24 2.91
CA ARG A 49 15.37 -2.66 3.30
C ARG A 49 16.23 -3.07 2.11
N GLU A 50 15.63 -3.61 1.04
CA GLU A 50 16.35 -3.99 -0.18
C GLU A 50 17.02 -2.80 -0.87
N SER A 51 16.60 -1.56 -0.56
CA SER A 51 17.25 -0.31 -0.99
C SER A 51 17.49 -0.26 -2.51
N ARG A 52 16.55 -0.83 -3.28
CA ARG A 52 16.61 -0.87 -4.75
C ARG A 52 16.27 0.50 -5.31
N GLU A 53 17.26 1.15 -5.91
CA GLU A 53 17.08 2.47 -6.50
C GLU A 53 16.00 2.44 -7.59
N GLY A 54 15.07 3.40 -7.52
CA GLY A 54 13.97 3.51 -8.47
C GLY A 54 12.80 2.54 -8.26
N ALA A 55 12.87 1.62 -7.30
CA ALA A 55 11.77 0.70 -7.01
C ALA A 55 10.55 1.44 -6.42
N VAL A 56 9.36 1.14 -6.93
CA VAL A 56 8.10 1.65 -6.36
C VAL A 56 7.63 0.75 -5.23
N LEU A 57 7.41 1.33 -4.05
CA LEU A 57 6.82 0.65 -2.89
C LEU A 57 5.46 1.30 -2.62
N ALA A 58 4.42 0.74 -3.23
CA ALA A 58 3.08 1.28 -3.16
C ALA A 58 2.29 0.68 -1.99
N ALA A 59 1.97 1.50 -1.00
CA ALA A 59 1.10 1.10 0.11
C ALA A 59 -0.36 1.08 -0.36
N ASN A 60 -0.97 -0.09 -0.33
CA ASN A 60 -2.36 -0.30 -0.72
C ASN A 60 -3.29 -0.16 0.48
N LEU A 61 -4.19 0.83 0.43
CA LEU A 61 -5.10 1.18 1.51
C LEU A 61 -6.54 1.08 1.02
N THR A 62 -7.33 0.20 1.61
CA THR A 62 -8.78 0.15 1.42
C THR A 62 -9.40 1.38 2.05
N VAL A 63 -10.09 2.20 1.26
CA VAL A 63 -10.72 3.45 1.74
C VAL A 63 -12.25 3.35 1.88
N VAL A 64 -12.82 2.20 1.56
CA VAL A 64 -14.27 1.95 1.67
C VAL A 64 -14.56 1.32 3.03
N SER A 65 -15.28 2.04 3.88
CA SER A 65 -15.59 1.57 5.24
C SER A 65 -16.34 0.23 5.25
N GLY A 66 -17.28 0.07 4.31
CA GLY A 66 -18.04 -1.18 4.12
C GLY A 66 -17.22 -2.40 3.65
N MET A 67 -15.96 -2.19 3.26
CA MET A 67 -15.03 -3.24 2.86
C MET A 67 -13.88 -3.41 3.87
N GLY A 68 -14.04 -2.89 5.10
CA GLY A 68 -13.02 -2.93 6.14
C GLY A 68 -11.95 -1.85 6.01
N GLY A 69 -12.19 -0.82 5.19
CA GLY A 69 -11.34 0.37 5.12
C GLY A 69 -11.56 1.33 6.29
N SER A 70 -10.62 2.26 6.46
CA SER A 70 -10.70 3.31 7.49
C SER A 70 -10.35 4.68 6.89
N PRO A 71 -11.23 5.27 6.07
CA PRO A 71 -10.95 6.56 5.41
C PRO A 71 -10.73 7.71 6.40
N GLY A 72 -11.28 7.62 7.62
CA GLY A 72 -11.07 8.61 8.68
C GLY A 72 -9.65 8.63 9.27
N THR A 73 -8.87 7.56 9.10
CA THR A 73 -7.47 7.47 9.57
C THR A 73 -6.45 7.61 8.44
N LEU A 74 -6.91 7.80 7.20
CA LEU A 74 -6.07 7.71 6.00
C LEU A 74 -4.79 8.56 6.05
N ALA A 75 -4.84 9.78 6.58
CA ALA A 75 -3.65 10.63 6.70
C ALA A 75 -2.59 10.01 7.63
N ALA A 76 -3.02 9.48 8.78
CA ALA A 76 -2.13 8.81 9.73
C ALA A 76 -1.56 7.50 9.17
N ASP A 77 -2.38 6.75 8.43
CA ASP A 77 -1.99 5.49 7.79
C ASP A 77 -0.99 5.74 6.66
N ALA A 78 -1.21 6.77 5.84
CA ALA A 78 -0.29 7.23 4.81
C ALA A 78 1.07 7.67 5.40
N ASP A 79 1.04 8.42 6.49
CA ASP A 79 2.25 8.83 7.21
C ASP A 79 3.00 7.63 7.81
N ALA A 80 2.28 6.64 8.35
CA ALA A 80 2.87 5.42 8.86
C ALA A 80 3.53 4.60 7.74
N ALA A 81 2.85 4.43 6.61
CA ALA A 81 3.40 3.75 5.45
C ALA A 81 4.65 4.47 4.90
N ARG A 82 4.62 5.80 4.80
CA ARG A 82 5.76 6.62 4.39
C ARG A 82 6.97 6.43 5.33
N ARG A 83 6.75 6.42 6.65
CA ARG A 83 7.82 6.16 7.63
C ARG A 83 8.44 4.77 7.50
N LEU A 84 7.69 3.79 6.99
CA LEU A 84 8.18 2.43 6.74
C LEU A 84 8.81 2.26 5.35
N GLY A 85 8.83 3.31 4.53
CA GLY A 85 9.51 3.33 3.23
C GLY A 85 8.58 3.28 2.02
N ALA A 86 7.27 3.40 2.19
CA ALA A 86 6.36 3.50 1.05
C ALA A 86 6.64 4.79 0.27
N THR A 87 6.74 4.67 -1.05
CA THR A 87 6.98 5.79 -1.97
C THR A 87 5.71 6.23 -2.70
N GLU A 88 4.69 5.38 -2.71
CA GLU A 88 3.39 5.67 -3.32
C GLU A 88 2.22 5.16 -2.45
N LEU A 89 1.03 5.72 -2.69
CA LEU A 89 -0.23 5.26 -2.10
C LEU A 89 -1.16 4.75 -3.21
N ARG A 90 -1.87 3.65 -2.96
CA ARG A 90 -2.95 3.14 -3.80
C ARG A 90 -4.23 3.07 -2.98
N LEU A 91 -5.24 3.86 -3.37
CA LEU A 91 -6.53 3.91 -2.67
C LEU A 91 -7.47 2.90 -3.31
N TYR A 92 -7.71 1.79 -2.61
CA TYR A 92 -8.48 0.67 -3.17
C TYR A 92 -9.98 0.85 -3.02
N HIS A 93 -10.65 0.50 -4.12
CA HIS A 93 -12.09 0.54 -4.32
C HIS A 93 -12.74 1.92 -4.16
N ALA A 94 -12.00 3.01 -4.39
CA ALA A 94 -12.54 4.37 -4.32
C ALA A 94 -13.81 4.58 -5.19
N GLY A 95 -13.95 3.86 -6.31
CA GLY A 95 -15.16 3.89 -7.16
C GLY A 95 -16.41 3.25 -6.54
N LEU A 96 -16.28 2.52 -5.42
CA LEU A 96 -17.37 1.93 -4.63
C LEU A 96 -17.63 2.70 -3.33
N ALA A 97 -16.84 3.74 -3.05
CA ALA A 97 -16.92 4.50 -1.81
C ALA A 97 -18.23 5.31 -1.74
N SER A 98 -18.77 5.43 -0.53
CA SER A 98 -19.87 6.34 -0.26
C SER A 98 -19.41 7.80 -0.36
N ASP A 99 -20.34 8.75 -0.48
CA ASP A 99 -20.00 10.18 -0.45
C ASP A 99 -19.27 10.59 0.83
N ALA A 100 -19.65 9.98 1.96
CA ALA A 100 -19.01 10.20 3.25
C ALA A 100 -17.55 9.71 3.25
N ASP A 101 -17.31 8.49 2.75
CA ASP A 101 -15.95 7.94 2.62
C ASP A 101 -15.11 8.81 1.67
N LEU A 102 -15.65 9.23 0.52
CA LEU A 102 -14.95 10.10 -0.43
C LEU A 102 -14.65 11.49 0.15
N ALA A 103 -15.54 12.04 0.98
CA ALA A 103 -15.29 13.30 1.67
C ALA A 103 -14.14 13.17 2.69
N ALA A 104 -14.12 12.09 3.47
CA ALA A 104 -13.03 11.79 4.39
C ALA A 104 -11.70 11.61 3.65
N VAL A 105 -11.69 10.85 2.54
CA VAL A 105 -10.50 10.67 1.69
C VAL A 105 -9.99 12.01 1.16
N ARG A 106 -10.86 12.85 0.58
CA ARG A 106 -10.46 14.18 0.09
C ARG A 106 -9.87 15.05 1.18
N SER A 107 -10.49 15.07 2.35
CA SER A 107 -9.99 15.82 3.51
C SER A 107 -8.60 15.35 3.94
N ALA A 108 -8.39 14.04 4.03
CA ALA A 108 -7.10 13.46 4.38
C ALA A 108 -6.02 13.78 3.34
N LEU A 109 -6.31 13.61 2.05
CA LEU A 109 -5.35 13.88 0.97
C LEU A 109 -4.98 15.36 0.85
N ALA A 110 -5.89 16.28 1.16
CA ALA A 110 -5.60 17.71 1.15
C ALA A 110 -4.58 18.14 2.24
N GLY A 111 -4.36 17.29 3.25
CA GLY A 111 -3.42 17.51 4.34
C GLY A 111 -2.08 16.77 4.22
N LEU A 112 -1.86 16.00 3.15
CA LEU A 112 -0.59 15.31 2.85
C LEU A 112 0.35 16.19 2.02
#